data_AF-A0A5C8KCM5-F1
#
_entry.id   AF-A0A5C8KCM5-F1
#
_cell.length_a   1.000
_cell.length_b   1.000
_cell.length_c   1.000
_cell.angle_alpha   90.00
_cell.angle_beta   90.00
_cell.angle_gamma   90.00
#
_symmetry.space_group_name_H-M   'P 1'
#
loop_
_entity.id
_entity.type
_entity.pdbx_description
1 polymer ?
#
loop_
_entity_poly.entity_id
_entity_poly.type
_entity_poly.pdbx_seq_one_letter_code
_entity_poly.pdbx_strand_id
1 'polypeptide(L)'
;MRRDFLLNYQQTMLGPVWILIQPIMTLVTYVLVFGKMVGIATGSIPPVLFYFSGIVLWNFFNDSFTGTSGTFKDNAHIFSKVYFPRIIMPLSVISTHFLRFLMQLVLLVLLMVYYWLFLEAPLLVTPWLLLVPGIILIIGT
;
A
#
# COMPACT_ATOMS: atom_id res chain seq x y z
N MET A 1 -7.31 -5.71 14.67
CA MET A 1 -6.18 -4.77 14.45
C MET A 1 -4.85 -5.25 15.05
N ARG A 2 -4.52 -5.02 16.34
CA ARG A 2 -3.21 -5.42 16.92
C ARG A 2 -2.91 -6.91 16.77
N ARG A 3 -3.91 -7.77 17.02
CA ARG A 3 -3.77 -9.23 16.93
C ARG A 3 -3.55 -9.70 15.49
N ASP A 4 -4.33 -9.20 14.54
CA ASP A 4 -4.27 -9.62 13.14
C ASP A 4 -2.98 -9.15 12.46
N PHE A 5 -2.48 -7.96 12.84
CA PHE A 5 -1.17 -7.48 12.39
C PHE A 5 -0.06 -8.39 12.90
N LEU A 6 -0.03 -8.73 14.19
CA LEU A 6 0.97 -9.64 14.75
C LEU A 6 0.90 -11.04 14.12
N LEU A 7 -0.31 -11.59 13.93
CA LEU A 7 -0.51 -12.92 13.36
C LEU A 7 -0.03 -13.03 11.91
N ASN A 8 -0.27 -12.02 11.07
CA ASN A 8 0.16 -12.03 9.66
C ASN A 8 1.68 -11.95 9.48
N TYR A 9 2.42 -11.36 10.44
CA TYR A 9 3.86 -11.15 10.33
C TYR A 9 4.71 -12.07 11.21
N GLN A 10 4.11 -12.78 12.16
CA GLN A 10 4.79 -13.82 12.94
C GLN A 10 4.83 -15.19 12.23
N GLN A 11 4.04 -15.38 11.17
CA GLN A 11 3.97 -16.65 10.44
C GLN A 11 4.95 -16.76 9.26
N THR A 12 5.78 -15.75 8.99
CA THR A 12 6.79 -15.80 7.92
C THR A 12 8.16 -16.22 8.48
N MET A 13 8.88 -17.10 7.77
CA MET A 13 10.23 -17.54 8.18
C MET A 13 11.23 -16.39 8.29
N LEU A 14 10.95 -15.26 7.62
CA LEU A 14 11.79 -14.06 7.58
C LEU A 14 11.33 -12.97 8.58
N GLY A 15 10.25 -13.22 9.34
CA GLY A 15 9.76 -12.32 10.38
C GLY A 15 9.44 -10.90 9.88
N PRO A 16 9.68 -9.85 10.71
CA PRO A 16 9.34 -8.47 10.39
C PRO A 16 10.00 -7.90 9.11
N VAL A 17 11.16 -8.42 8.72
CA VAL A 17 11.90 -7.95 7.53
C VAL A 17 11.10 -8.22 6.24
N TRP A 18 10.24 -9.24 6.25
CA TRP A 18 9.39 -9.59 5.12
C TRP A 18 8.46 -8.44 4.68
N ILE A 19 8.08 -7.56 5.60
CA ILE A 19 7.24 -6.37 5.34
C ILE A 19 7.87 -5.45 4.29
N LEU A 20 9.20 -5.36 4.28
CA LEU A 20 9.95 -4.52 3.34
C LEU A 20 10.33 -5.29 2.08
N ILE A 21 10.66 -6.58 2.20
CA ILE A 21 11.07 -7.41 1.05
C ILE A 21 9.94 -7.53 0.03
N GLN A 22 8.71 -7.79 0.47
CA GLN A 22 7.58 -7.98 -0.43
C GLN A 22 7.34 -6.77 -1.38
N PRO A 23 7.18 -5.52 -0.89
CA PRO A 23 6.98 -4.37 -1.78
C PRO A 23 8.20 -4.08 -2.66
N ILE A 24 9.42 -4.35 -2.19
CA ILE A 24 10.65 -4.19 -3.01
C ILE A 24 10.66 -5.20 -4.15
N MET A 25 10.30 -6.46 -3.90
CA MET A 25 10.21 -7.48 -4.95
C MET A 25 9.18 -7.11 -6.02
N THR A 26 8.01 -6.61 -5.60
CA THR A 26 6.99 -6.09 -6.53
C THR A 26 7.54 -4.94 -7.35
N LEU A 27 8.21 -3.98 -6.72
CA LEU A 27 8.82 -2.83 -7.40
C LEU A 27 9.86 -3.25 -8.44
N VAL A 28 10.79 -4.15 -8.08
CA VAL A 28 11.80 -4.67 -8.99
C VAL A 28 11.14 -5.36 -10.19
N THR A 29 10.11 -6.15 -9.96
CA THR A 29 9.35 -6.81 -11.03
C THR A 29 8.74 -5.78 -11.98
N TYR A 30 8.10 -4.73 -11.45
CA TYR A 30 7.50 -3.68 -12.27
C TYR A 30 8.56 -2.89 -13.05
N VAL A 31 9.68 -2.52 -12.43
CA VAL A 31 10.76 -1.78 -13.11
C VAL A 31 11.39 -2.64 -14.22
N LEU A 32 11.61 -3.94 -13.99
CA LEU A 32 12.20 -4.82 -14.98
C LEU A 32 11.24 -5.08 -16.15
N VAL A 33 9.97 -5.38 -15.87
CA VAL A 33 8.98 -5.67 -16.91
C VAL A 33 8.59 -4.39 -17.66
N PHE A 34 8.11 -3.37 -16.96
CA PHE A 34 7.57 -2.17 -17.61
C PHE A 34 8.64 -1.16 -18.02
N GLY A 35 9.74 -1.07 -17.27
CA GLY A 35 10.87 -0.22 -17.64
C GLY A 35 11.69 -0.82 -18.78
N LYS A 36 12.06 -2.10 -18.70
CA LYS A 36 12.99 -2.72 -19.64
C LYS A 36 12.33 -3.45 -20.82
N MET A 37 11.16 -4.10 -20.63
CA MET A 37 10.47 -4.81 -21.73
C MET A 37 9.46 -3.94 -22.47
N VAL A 38 8.71 -3.08 -21.76
CA VAL A 38 7.67 -2.22 -22.38
C VAL A 38 8.25 -0.87 -22.86
N GLY A 39 9.40 -0.45 -22.34
CA GLY A 39 10.08 0.77 -22.79
C GLY A 39 9.30 2.05 -22.47
N ILE A 40 8.55 2.07 -21.37
CA ILE A 40 7.80 3.27 -20.97
C ILE A 40 8.79 4.35 -20.57
N ALA A 41 8.92 5.38 -21.42
CA ALA A 41 9.73 6.55 -21.13
C ALA A 41 9.13 7.27 -19.91
N THR A 42 9.83 7.18 -18.78
CA THR A 42 9.41 7.81 -17.52
C THR A 42 9.80 9.30 -17.45
N GLY A 43 10.26 9.85 -18.59
CA GLY A 43 10.65 11.24 -18.73
C GLY A 43 11.82 11.59 -17.81
N SER A 44 11.69 12.71 -17.10
CA SER A 44 12.66 13.19 -16.11
C SER A 44 12.52 12.56 -14.73
N ILE A 45 11.54 11.68 -14.51
CA ILE A 45 11.24 11.09 -13.21
C ILE A 45 11.93 9.73 -13.09
N PRO A 46 12.63 9.43 -11.98
CA PRO A 46 13.18 8.11 -11.74
C PRO A 46 12.11 7.02 -11.88
N PRO A 47 12.33 5.98 -12.71
CA PRO A 47 11.33 4.94 -12.95
C PRO A 47 10.84 4.27 -11.66
N VAL A 48 11.74 4.10 -10.70
CA VAL A 48 11.47 3.54 -9.38
C VAL A 48 10.38 4.33 -8.65
N LEU A 49 10.45 5.67 -8.64
CA LEU A 49 9.44 6.52 -7.98
C LEU A 49 8.10 6.46 -8.70
N PHE A 50 8.13 6.48 -10.04
CA PHE A 50 6.93 6.41 -10.85
C PHE A 50 6.16 5.12 -10.59
N TYR A 51 6.80 3.97 -10.72
CA TYR A 51 6.14 2.69 -10.49
C TYR A 51 5.76 2.49 -9.02
N PHE A 52 6.64 2.84 -8.07
CA PHE A 52 6.35 2.61 -6.67
C PHE A 52 5.13 3.41 -6.20
N SER A 53 4.98 4.66 -6.62
CA SER A 53 3.81 5.47 -6.27
C SER A 53 2.49 4.82 -6.70
N GLY A 54 2.42 4.30 -7.93
CA GLY A 54 1.25 3.58 -8.43
C GLY A 54 0.99 2.27 -7.69
N ILE A 55 2.05 1.51 -7.37
CA ILE A 55 1.95 0.25 -6.63
C ILE A 55 1.38 0.49 -5.23
N VAL A 56 1.87 1.50 -4.51
CA VAL A 56 1.40 1.82 -3.15
C VAL A 56 -0.09 2.16 -3.16
N LEU A 57 -0.53 2.99 -4.11
CA LEU A 57 -1.93 3.40 -4.21
C LEU A 57 -2.85 2.24 -4.61
N TRP A 58 -2.46 1.49 -5.65
CA TRP A 58 -3.22 0.35 -6.15
C TRP A 58 -3.36 -0.75 -5.10
N ASN A 59 -2.28 -1.07 -4.39
CA ASN A 59 -2.31 -2.08 -3.33
C ASN A 59 -3.27 -1.68 -2.22
N PHE A 60 -3.25 -0.41 -1.78
CA PHE A 60 -4.16 0.05 -0.75
C PHE A 60 -5.63 -0.05 -1.18
N PHE A 61 -5.93 0.34 -2.42
CA PHE A 61 -7.28 0.20 -2.99
C PHE A 61 -7.70 -1.27 -3.08
N ASN A 62 -6.88 -2.11 -3.72
CA ASN A 62 -7.20 -3.51 -3.94
C ASN A 62 -7.38 -4.27 -2.61
N ASP A 63 -6.47 -4.05 -1.65
CA ASP A 63 -6.54 -4.67 -0.34
C ASP A 63 -7.81 -4.24 0.43
N SER A 64 -8.13 -2.94 0.43
CA SER A 64 -9.32 -2.41 1.12
C SER A 64 -10.61 -2.90 0.47
N PHE A 65 -10.68 -2.92 -0.87
CA PHE A 65 -11.85 -3.35 -1.63
C PHE A 65 -12.11 -4.85 -1.50
N THR A 66 -11.07 -5.67 -1.69
CA THR A 66 -11.19 -7.13 -1.59
C THR A 66 -11.37 -7.59 -0.15
N GLY A 67 -10.66 -6.97 0.79
CA GLY A 67 -10.77 -7.24 2.22
C GLY A 67 -12.17 -6.96 2.75
N THR A 68 -12.76 -5.81 2.40
CA THR A 68 -14.14 -5.47 2.79
C THR A 68 -15.14 -6.44 2.18
N SER A 69 -14.95 -6.84 0.91
CA SER A 69 -15.82 -7.79 0.23
C SER A 69 -15.82 -9.19 0.88
N GLY A 70 -14.66 -9.67 1.34
CA GLY A 70 -14.53 -10.96 2.03
C GLY A 70 -15.04 -10.97 3.47
N THR A 71 -14.98 -9.81 4.16
CA THR A 71 -15.26 -9.68 5.59
C THR A 71 -16.64 -10.23 5.98
N PHE A 72 -17.66 -10.02 5.15
CA PHE A 72 -19.02 -10.50 5.43
C PHE A 72 -19.14 -12.03 5.36
N LYS A 73 -18.42 -12.66 4.43
CA LYS A 73 -18.42 -14.12 4.26
C LYS A 73 -17.63 -14.80 5.38
N ASP A 74 -16.45 -14.26 5.70
CA ASP A 74 -15.53 -14.88 6.65
C ASP A 74 -16.02 -14.76 8.10
N ASN A 75 -16.74 -13.68 8.43
CA ASN A 75 -17.26 -13.43 9.77
C ASN A 75 -18.74 -13.82 9.96
N ALA A 76 -19.35 -14.49 8.97
CA ALA A 76 -20.74 -14.97 9.02
C ALA A 76 -21.08 -15.77 10.29
N HIS A 77 -20.12 -16.57 10.78
CA HIS A 77 -20.27 -17.40 11.98
C HIS A 77 -20.25 -16.61 13.31
N ILE A 78 -19.68 -15.39 13.30
CA ILE A 78 -19.60 -14.52 14.49
C ILE A 78 -20.87 -13.67 14.59
N PHE A 79 -21.39 -13.20 13.45
CA PHE A 79 -22.65 -12.43 13.39
C PHE A 79 -23.85 -13.21 13.94
N SER A 80 -23.79 -14.54 13.95
CA SER A 80 -24.83 -15.41 14.49
C SER A 80 -24.75 -15.63 16.01
N LYS A 81 -23.68 -15.19 16.68
CA LYS A 81 -23.46 -15.43 18.12
C LYS A 81 -23.42 -14.18 18.98
N VAL A 82 -23.05 -13.02 18.43
CA VAL A 82 -22.94 -11.76 19.17
C VAL A 82 -23.50 -10.63 18.32
N TYR A 83 -24.33 -9.77 18.90
CA TYR A 83 -24.89 -8.61 18.21
C TYR A 83 -23.90 -7.43 18.28
N PHE A 84 -23.38 -7.00 17.13
CA PHE A 84 -22.58 -5.80 17.00
C PHE A 84 -22.87 -5.09 15.66
N PRO A 85 -22.72 -3.75 15.58
CA PRO A 85 -22.94 -3.01 14.34
C PRO A 85 -22.08 -3.54 13.18
N ARG A 86 -22.71 -3.87 12.05
CA ARG A 86 -22.05 -4.52 10.90
C ARG A 86 -20.93 -3.69 10.26
N ILE A 87 -20.96 -2.36 10.44
CA ILE A 87 -19.97 -1.40 9.88
C ILE A 87 -18.60 -1.51 10.59
N ILE A 88 -18.57 -1.99 11.84
CA ILE A 88 -17.33 -2.07 12.63
C ILE A 88 -16.33 -3.06 12.02
N MET A 89 -16.82 -4.12 11.36
CA MET A 89 -15.97 -5.16 10.78
C MET A 89 -15.19 -4.67 9.53
N PRO A 90 -15.84 -4.11 8.50
CA PRO A 90 -15.13 -3.43 7.40
C PRO A 90 -14.16 -2.35 7.88
N LEU A 91 -14.57 -1.53 8.86
CA LEU A 91 -13.72 -0.45 9.37
C LEU A 91 -12.43 -0.99 10.02
N SER A 92 -12.52 -2.12 10.73
CA SER A 92 -11.35 -2.80 11.31
C SER A 92 -10.37 -3.31 10.23
N VAL A 93 -10.90 -3.79 9.11
CA VAL A 93 -10.13 -4.32 7.99
C VAL A 93 -9.44 -3.18 7.23
N ILE A 94 -10.18 -2.13 6.87
CA ILE A 94 -9.63 -0.94 6.21
C ILE A 94 -8.52 -0.31 7.08
N SER A 95 -8.72 -0.21 8.40
CA SER A 95 -7.71 0.34 9.31
C SER A 95 -6.43 -0.51 9.35
N THR A 96 -6.55 -1.84 9.20
CA THR A 96 -5.39 -2.74 9.17
C THR A 96 -4.61 -2.57 7.86
N HIS A 97 -5.29 -2.43 6.73
CA HIS A 97 -4.67 -2.13 5.44
C HIS A 97 -4.08 -0.72 5.39
N PHE A 98 -4.71 0.24 6.08
CA PHE A 98 -4.22 1.61 6.20
C PHE A 98 -2.85 1.66 6.91
N LEU A 99 -2.64 0.86 7.96
CA LEU A 99 -1.31 0.74 8.60
C LEU A 99 -0.24 0.21 7.63
N ARG A 100 -0.60 -0.76 6.78
CA ARG A 100 0.30 -1.29 5.74
C ARG A 100 0.60 -0.24 4.67
N PHE A 101 -0.40 0.52 4.26
CA PHE A 101 -0.25 1.66 3.36
C PHE A 101 0.68 2.73 3.95
N LEU A 102 0.53 3.10 5.23
CA LEU A 102 1.42 4.06 5.88
C LEU A 102 2.89 3.62 5.86
N MET A 103 3.17 2.33 6.10
CA MET A 103 4.54 1.82 5.99
C MET A 103 5.10 1.95 4.57
N GLN A 104 4.29 1.63 3.55
CA GLN A 104 4.68 1.79 2.15
C GLN A 104 4.82 3.26 1.73
N LEU A 105 3.98 4.14 2.26
CA LEU A 105 4.03 5.58 2.06
C LEU A 105 5.32 6.17 2.65
N VAL A 106 5.71 5.77 3.85
CA VAL A 106 7.00 6.17 4.46
C VAL A 106 8.16 5.73 3.58
N LEU A 107 8.14 4.49 3.06
CA LEU A 107 9.17 4.01 2.15
C LEU A 107 9.22 4.82 0.85
N LEU A 108 8.06 5.19 0.29
CA LEU A 108 7.99 6.05 -0.90
C LEU A 108 8.59 7.43 -0.63
N VAL A 109 8.26 8.05 0.51
CA VAL A 109 8.82 9.35 0.93
C VAL A 109 10.34 9.25 1.11
N LEU A 110 10.84 8.18 1.73
CA LEU A 110 12.29 7.96 1.88
C LEU A 110 12.98 7.85 0.51
N LEU A 111 12.38 7.13 -0.44
CA LEU A 111 12.90 7.07 -1.81
C LEU A 111 12.89 8.45 -2.48
N MET A 112 11.82 9.23 -2.32
CA MET A 112 11.76 10.59 -2.87
C MET A 112 12.88 11.47 -2.32
N VAL A 113 13.10 11.47 -0.99
CA VAL A 113 14.19 12.23 -0.36
C VAL A 113 15.56 11.76 -0.84
N TYR A 114 15.76 10.45 -0.98
CA TYR A 114 17.00 9.89 -1.52
C TYR A 114 17.29 10.38 -2.95
N TYR A 115 16.30 10.30 -3.85
CA TYR A 115 16.47 10.78 -5.23
C TYR A 115 16.63 12.30 -5.32
N TRP A 116 16.07 13.06 -4.37
CA TRP A 116 16.25 14.50 -4.27
C TRP A 116 17.69 14.88 -3.93
N LEU A 117 18.24 14.27 -2.88
CA LEU A 117 19.55 14.63 -2.31
C LEU A 117 20.72 14.16 -3.17
N PHE A 118 20.59 12.99 -3.81
CA PHE A 118 21.72 12.34 -4.49
C PHE A 118 21.72 12.48 -6.01
N LEU A 119 20.57 12.72 -6.64
CA LEU A 119 20.43 12.69 -8.11
C LEU A 119 20.02 14.03 -8.74
N GLU A 120 19.87 15.11 -7.95
CA GLU A 120 19.37 16.41 -8.40
C GLU A 120 18.11 16.31 -9.29
N ALA A 121 17.31 15.25 -9.09
CA ALA A 121 16.12 15.04 -9.87
C ALA A 121 15.17 16.21 -9.58
N PRO A 122 14.60 16.87 -10.61
CA PRO A 122 13.60 17.90 -10.41
C PRO A 122 12.34 17.23 -9.87
N LEU A 123 12.29 17.07 -8.54
CA LEU A 123 11.07 16.79 -7.83
C LEU A 123 10.24 18.06 -7.92
N LEU A 124 9.49 18.17 -9.02
CA LEU A 124 8.34 19.02 -9.08
C LEU A 124 7.39 18.47 -8.02
N VAL A 125 7.46 19.05 -6.80
CA VAL A 125 6.40 18.93 -5.80
C VAL A 125 5.18 19.55 -6.45
N THR A 126 4.49 18.74 -7.23
CA THR A 126 3.38 19.17 -8.06
C THR A 126 2.18 19.29 -7.13
N PRO A 127 1.24 20.22 -7.38
CA PRO A 127 0.03 20.39 -6.56
C PRO A 127 -0.75 19.09 -6.33
N TRP A 128 -0.57 18.09 -7.20
CA TRP A 128 -1.09 16.73 -7.07
C TRP A 128 -0.70 15.99 -5.79
N LEU A 129 0.38 16.36 -5.11
CA LEU A 129 0.71 15.80 -3.80
C LEU A 129 -0.37 16.14 -2.75
N LEU A 130 -1.04 17.29 -2.88
CA LEU A 130 -2.15 17.68 -2.00
C LEU A 130 -3.43 16.86 -2.23
N LEU A 131 -3.51 16.10 -3.32
CA LEU A 131 -4.64 15.20 -3.56
C LEU A 131 -4.49 13.85 -2.83
N VAL A 132 -3.28 13.51 -2.36
CA VAL A 132 -3.02 12.24 -1.67
C VAL A 132 -3.98 12.02 -0.48
N PRO A 133 -4.22 13.00 0.42
CA PRO A 133 -5.20 12.86 1.50
C PRO A 133 -6.63 12.64 0.99
N GLY A 134 -7.03 13.32 -0.09
CA GLY A 134 -8.35 13.18 -0.69
C GLY A 134 -8.57 11.80 -1.30
N ILE A 135 -7.55 11.27 -2.00
CA ILE A 135 -7.61 9.92 -2.58
C ILE A 135 -7.67 8.86 -1.48
N ILE A 136 -6.92 9.03 -0.38
CA ILE A 136 -6.98 8.13 0.77
C ILE A 136 -8.39 8.10 1.37
N LEU A 137 -9.05 9.25 1.50
CA LEU A 137 -10.42 9.32 2.01
C LEU A 137 -11.40 8.61 1.08
N ILE A 138 -11.30 8.84 -0.24
CA ILE A 138 -12.18 8.19 -1.23
C ILE A 138 -12.00 6.66 -1.23
N ILE A 139 -10.77 6.17 -1.03
CA ILE A 139 -10.49 4.73 -0.97
C ILE A 139 -10.91 4.12 0.38
N GLY A 140 -10.86 4.92 1.45
CA GLY A 140 -11.22 4.50 2.81
C GLY A 140 -12.71 4.55 3.15
N THR A 141 -13.53 5.20 2.32
CA THR A 141 -15.01 5.30 2.45
C THR A 141 -15.72 4.30 1.55
#